data_AF-V6EW97-F1
#
_entry.id   AF-V6EW97-F1
#
_cell.length_a   1.000
_cell.length_b   1.000
_cell.length_c   1.000
_cell.angle_alpha   90.00
_cell.angle_beta   90.00
_cell.angle_gamma   90.00
#
_symmetry.space_group_name_H-M   'P 1'
#
loop_
_entity.id
_entity.type
_entity.pdbx_description
1 polymer ?
#
loop_
_entity_poly.entity_id
_entity_poly.type
_entity_poly.pdbx_seq_one_letter_code
_entity_poly.pdbx_strand_id
1 'polypeptide(L)'
;MTMRSSDMVLAAMLAASVAVGATWVASAWRVRAEQPEVQRRAALVEQLGLTDLALFTEARYTRHPSQSDRHAAFQDHPFALEHFPSGSVLPPRRQP
;
A
#
# COMPACT_ATOMS: atom_id res chain seq x y z
N MET A 1 -7.95 -46.24 -4.99
CA MET A 1 -7.49 -45.44 -3.83
C MET A 1 -8.63 -44.47 -3.50
N THR A 2 -9.39 -44.73 -2.44
CA THR A 2 -10.54 -43.88 -2.07
C THR A 2 -10.01 -42.64 -1.34
N MET A 3 -10.24 -41.44 -1.91
CA MET A 3 -9.89 -40.18 -1.26
C MET A 3 -10.66 -40.04 0.05
N ARG A 4 -9.95 -39.83 1.15
CA ARG A 4 -10.56 -39.51 2.45
C ARG A 4 -10.89 -38.02 2.49
N SER A 5 -11.87 -37.63 3.32
CA SER A 5 -12.25 -36.22 3.48
C SER A 5 -11.06 -35.33 3.88
N SER A 6 -10.14 -35.86 4.71
CA SER A 6 -8.91 -35.16 5.08
C SER A 6 -7.98 -34.88 3.90
N ASP A 7 -7.89 -35.79 2.93
CA ASP A 7 -7.04 -35.61 1.74
C ASP A 7 -7.56 -34.45 0.88
N MET A 8 -8.87 -34.27 0.80
CA MET A 8 -9.51 -33.14 0.12
C MET A 8 -9.21 -31.80 0.80
N VAL A 9 -9.30 -31.76 2.13
CA VAL A 9 -9.01 -30.53 2.89
C VAL A 9 -7.54 -30.15 2.74
N LEU A 10 -6.63 -31.11 2.82
CA LEU A 10 -5.19 -30.86 2.62
C LEU A 10 -4.90 -30.37 1.20
N ALA A 11 -5.51 -30.96 0.19
CA ALA A 11 -5.39 -30.50 -1.19
C ALA A 11 -5.92 -29.07 -1.37
N ALA A 12 -7.06 -28.73 -0.76
CA ALA A 12 -7.63 -27.40 -0.80
C ALA A 12 -6.74 -26.36 -0.11
N MET A 13 -6.20 -26.68 1.07
CA MET A 13 -5.26 -25.80 1.79
C MET A 13 -3.96 -25.59 1.01
N LEU A 14 -3.44 -26.64 0.37
CA LEU A 14 -2.27 -26.53 -0.50
C LEU A 14 -2.56 -25.62 -1.69
N ALA A 15 -3.69 -25.83 -2.38
CA ALA A 15 -4.10 -25.00 -3.49
C ALA A 15 -4.27 -23.53 -3.09
N ALA A 16 -4.89 -23.25 -1.93
CA ALA A 16 -5.03 -21.90 -1.40
C ALA A 16 -3.66 -21.27 -1.10
N SER A 17 -2.74 -22.03 -0.50
CA SER A 17 -1.38 -21.55 -0.20
C SER A 17 -0.60 -21.23 -1.48
N VAL A 18 -0.73 -22.08 -2.51
CA VAL A 18 -0.13 -21.84 -3.83
C VAL A 18 -0.74 -20.60 -4.49
N ALA A 19 -2.06 -20.42 -4.41
CA ALA A 19 -2.73 -19.24 -4.96
C ALA A 19 -2.24 -17.95 -4.26
N VAL A 20 -2.11 -17.96 -2.93
CA VAL A 20 -1.51 -16.84 -2.19
C VAL A 20 -0.09 -16.61 -2.66
N GLY A 21 0.76 -17.64 -2.72
CA GLY A 21 2.13 -17.55 -3.25
C GLY A 21 2.20 -16.92 -4.64
N ALA A 22 1.29 -17.30 -5.54
CA ALA A 22 1.19 -16.74 -6.88
C ALA A 22 0.85 -15.25 -6.88
N THR A 23 0.02 -14.76 -5.94
CA THR A 23 -0.26 -13.31 -5.82
C THR A 23 0.98 -12.51 -5.44
N TRP A 24 1.86 -13.06 -4.58
CA TRP A 24 3.12 -12.40 -4.22
C TRP A 24 4.06 -12.30 -5.42
N VAL A 25 4.20 -13.39 -6.19
CA VAL A 25 5.02 -13.42 -7.41
C VAL A 25 4.48 -12.44 -8.46
N ALA A 26 3.17 -12.47 -8.71
CA ALA A 26 2.54 -11.57 -9.66
C ALA A 26 2.66 -10.11 -9.25
N SER A 27 2.50 -9.80 -7.95
CA SER A 27 2.73 -8.46 -7.40
C SER A 27 4.17 -8.00 -7.59
N ALA A 28 5.15 -8.86 -7.28
CA ALA A 28 6.56 -8.53 -7.45
C ALA A 28 6.93 -8.25 -8.92
N TRP A 29 6.36 -9.00 -9.86
CA TRP A 29 6.56 -8.75 -11.29
C TRP A 29 5.92 -7.43 -11.74
N ARG A 30 4.70 -7.12 -11.28
CA ARG A 30 4.02 -5.84 -11.58
C ARG A 30 4.81 -4.66 -11.03
N VAL A 31 5.24 -4.72 -9.77
CA VAL A 31 6.06 -3.66 -9.16
C VAL A 31 7.30 -3.40 -10.00
N ARG A 32 8.02 -4.45 -10.43
CA ARG A 32 9.21 -4.30 -11.29
C ARG A 32 8.89 -3.72 -12.66
N ALA A 33 7.81 -4.16 -13.29
CA ALA A 33 7.37 -3.66 -14.59
C ALA A 33 6.96 -2.17 -14.53
N GLU A 34 6.41 -1.72 -13.41
CA GLU A 34 5.95 -0.35 -13.20
C GLU A 34 7.05 0.60 -12.67
N GLN A 35 8.21 0.09 -12.22
CA GLN A 35 9.34 0.92 -11.76
C GLN A 35 9.74 2.05 -12.72
N PRO A 36 9.85 1.82 -14.06
CA PRO A 36 10.25 2.90 -14.97
C PRO A 36 9.25 4.05 -15.01
N GLU A 37 7.95 3.73 -14.92
CA GLU A 37 6.88 4.74 -14.90
C GLU A 37 6.90 5.54 -13.59
N VAL A 38 7.16 4.88 -12.45
CA VAL A 38 7.36 5.56 -11.16
C VAL A 38 8.55 6.52 -11.23
N GLN A 39 9.67 6.08 -11.79
CA GLN A 39 10.87 6.91 -11.96
C GLN A 39 10.60 8.10 -12.89
N ARG A 40 9.87 7.89 -14.00
CA ARG A 40 9.47 8.97 -14.91
C ARG A 40 8.62 10.03 -14.21
N ARG A 41 7.68 9.62 -13.36
CA ARG A 41 6.85 10.54 -12.56
C ARG A 41 7.69 11.30 -11.54
N ALA A 42 8.64 10.64 -10.88
CA ALA A 42 9.56 11.29 -9.95
C ALA A 42 10.43 12.35 -10.65
N ALA A 43 10.97 12.04 -11.82
CA ALA A 43 11.73 13.01 -12.62
C ALA A 43 10.87 14.21 -13.05
N LEU A 44 9.59 14.00 -13.39
CA LEU A 44 8.68 15.09 -13.71
C LEU A 44 8.40 16.01 -12.51
N VAL A 45 8.22 15.43 -11.32
CA VAL A 45 8.08 16.19 -10.07
C VAL A 45 9.29 17.09 -9.84
N GLU A 46 10.50 16.55 -10.04
CA GLU A 46 11.75 17.31 -9.94
C GLU A 46 11.82 18.43 -10.99
N GLN A 47 11.54 18.13 -12.25
CA GLN A 47 11.56 19.10 -13.35
C GLN A 47 10.57 20.26 -13.15
N LEU A 48 9.40 19.98 -12.58
CA LEU A 48 8.38 20.98 -12.29
C LEU A 48 8.60 21.72 -10.97
N GLY A 49 9.63 21.36 -10.20
CA GLY A 49 9.88 21.95 -8.88
C GLY A 49 8.78 21.64 -7.86
N LEU A 50 8.04 20.55 -8.06
CA LEU A 50 7.03 20.08 -7.12
C LEU A 50 7.72 19.38 -5.94
N THR A 51 7.11 19.49 -4.76
CA THR A 51 7.77 18.98 -3.54
C THR A 51 7.67 17.47 -3.38
N ASP A 52 6.60 16.84 -3.89
CA ASP A 52 6.45 15.39 -3.99
C ASP A 52 5.27 14.99 -4.90
N LEU A 53 5.10 13.68 -5.10
CA LEU A 53 3.93 13.11 -5.76
C LEU A 53 2.72 13.13 -4.82
N ALA A 54 1.60 13.69 -5.30
CA ALA A 54 0.31 13.59 -4.63
C ALA A 54 -0.25 12.16 -4.71
N LEU A 55 0.17 11.26 -3.82
CA LEU A 55 -0.19 9.83 -3.87
C LEU A 55 -1.67 9.58 -3.57
N PHE A 56 -2.25 10.41 -2.71
CA PHE A 56 -3.65 10.35 -2.31
C PHE A 56 -4.25 11.75 -2.36
N THR A 57 -5.57 11.84 -2.53
CA THR A 57 -6.31 13.11 -2.51
C THR A 57 -7.24 13.22 -1.30
N GLU A 58 -7.27 12.21 -0.44
CA GLU A 58 -8.22 12.08 0.67
C GLU A 58 -7.66 12.71 1.95
N ALA A 59 -6.91 11.96 2.77
CA ALA A 59 -6.31 12.50 3.99
C ALA A 59 -5.18 13.49 3.71
N ARG A 60 -5.25 14.68 4.33
CA ARG A 60 -4.28 15.78 4.19
C ARG A 60 -2.83 15.35 4.40
N TYR A 61 -2.57 14.45 5.35
CA TYR A 61 -1.23 14.00 5.70
C TYR A 61 -0.69 12.90 4.79
N THR A 62 -1.53 12.39 3.87
CA THR A 62 -1.16 11.37 2.90
C THR A 62 -0.95 11.94 1.49
N ARG A 63 -1.36 13.19 1.23
CA ARG A 63 -1.21 13.83 -0.09
C ARG A 63 0.23 14.19 -0.41
N HIS A 64 0.85 14.97 0.46
CA HIS A 64 2.23 15.42 0.31
C HIS A 64 3.03 14.94 1.52
N PRO A 65 3.40 13.64 1.58
CA PRO A 65 4.05 13.11 2.76
C PRO A 65 5.26 13.94 3.18
N SER A 66 6.04 14.52 2.25
CA SER A 66 7.22 15.34 2.58
C SER A 66 6.90 16.66 3.26
N GLN A 67 5.71 17.22 3.02
CA GLN A 67 5.27 18.49 3.60
C GLN A 67 4.23 18.34 4.71
N SER A 68 3.64 17.15 4.88
CA SER A 68 2.56 16.95 5.84
C SER A 68 3.03 17.18 7.28
N ASP A 69 2.30 18.01 8.02
CA ASP A 69 2.44 18.13 9.47
C ASP A 69 2.24 16.76 10.14
N ARG A 70 3.17 16.39 11.03
CA ARG A 70 3.14 15.11 11.77
C ARG A 70 1.93 14.98 12.68
N HIS A 71 1.43 16.10 13.21
CA HIS A 71 0.26 16.12 14.08
C HIS A 71 -1.05 16.08 13.31
N ALA A 72 -1.02 16.27 11.98
CA ALA A 72 -2.23 16.33 11.16
C ALA A 72 -3.11 15.07 11.25
N ALA A 73 -2.52 13.90 11.53
CA ALA A 73 -3.26 12.65 11.76
C ALA A 73 -4.03 12.61 13.10
N PHE A 74 -3.81 13.59 13.98
CA PHE A 74 -4.39 13.67 15.33
C PHE A 74 -5.13 15.00 15.57
N GLN A 75 -5.47 15.74 14.51
CA GLN A 75 -6.17 17.03 14.64
C GLN A 75 -7.69 16.89 14.76
N ASP A 76 -8.20 15.67 14.69
CA ASP A 76 -9.60 15.37 14.99
C ASP A 76 -9.83 15.25 16.51
N HIS A 77 -11.09 15.12 16.91
CA HIS A 77 -11.44 15.00 18.33
C HIS A 77 -10.86 13.71 18.96
N PRO A 78 -10.65 13.68 20.30
CA PRO A 78 -10.26 12.45 20.98
C PRO A 78 -11.19 11.30 20.64
N PHE A 79 -10.61 10.13 20.33
CA PHE A 79 -11.32 8.91 19.87
C PHE A 79 -12.03 9.00 18.50
N ALA A 80 -11.75 10.01 17.69
CA ALA A 80 -12.18 10.02 16.29
C ALA A 80 -11.59 8.82 15.54
N LEU A 81 -12.43 8.14 14.75
CA LEU A 81 -11.98 7.11 13.83
C LEU A 81 -11.52 7.77 12.53
N GLU A 82 -10.40 7.32 12.00
CA GLU A 82 -9.94 7.75 10.66
C GLU A 82 -11.00 7.37 9.61
N HIS A 83 -11.37 8.34 8.79
CA HIS A 83 -12.40 8.19 7.76
C HIS A 83 -11.80 7.88 6.38
N PHE A 84 -10.52 8.20 6.19
CA PHE A 84 -9.86 8.02 4.91
C PHE A 84 -9.06 6.71 4.87
N PRO A 85 -9.34 5.81 3.90
CA PRO A 85 -8.60 4.56 3.75
C PRO A 85 -7.09 4.77 3.61
N SER A 86 -6.66 5.87 3.00
CA SER A 86 -5.23 6.19 2.81
C SER A 86 -4.43 6.23 4.11
N GLY A 87 -5.06 6.56 5.25
CA GLY A 87 -4.43 6.55 6.57
C GLY A 87 -4.00 5.16 7.05
N SER A 88 -4.62 4.09 6.54
CA SER A 88 -4.23 2.71 6.85
C SER A 88 -3.03 2.22 6.03
N VAL A 89 -2.77 2.84 4.88
CA VAL A 89 -1.70 2.45 3.94
C VAL A 89 -0.43 3.24 4.20
N LEU A 90 -0.55 4.54 4.48
CA LEU A 90 0.58 5.42 4.72
C LEU A 90 0.55 5.93 6.17
N PRO A 91 1.44 5.44 7.05
CA PRO A 91 1.50 5.93 8.41
C PRO A 91 2.01 7.39 8.44
N PRO A 92 1.61 8.18 9.43
CA PRO A 92 2.16 9.52 9.63
C PRO A 92 3.69 9.44 9.80
N ARG A 93 4.40 10.47 9.32
CA ARG A 93 5.87 10.51 9.40
C ARG A 93 6.36 10.36 10.84
N ARG A 94 7.23 9.37 11.08
CA ARG A 94 7.89 9.14 12.37
C ARG A 94 8.91 10.26 12.67
N GLN A 95 9.04 10.64 13.94
CA GLN A 95 10.16 11.47 14.42
C GLN A 95 11.46 10.63 14.40
N PRO A 96 12.63 11.22 14.08
CA PRO A 96 13.92 10.60 14.38
C PRO A 96 14.14 10.50 15.90
#